data_AF-A0A959IQR4-F1
#
_entry.id   AF-A0A959IQR4-F1
#
_cell.length_a   1.000
_cell.length_b   1.000
_cell.length_c   1.000
_cell.angle_alpha   90.00
_cell.angle_beta   90.00
_cell.angle_gamma   90.00
#
_symmetry.space_group_name_H-M   'P 1'
#
loop_
_entity.id
_entity.type
_entity.pdbx_description
1 polymer ?
#
loop_
_entity_poly.entity_id
_entity_poly.type
_entity_poly.pdbx_seq_one_letter_code
_entity_poly.pdbx_strand_id
1 'polypeptide(L)'
;GDVVLDPFFGTGTTGAVAKMLGREFIGLEREETYREVAAKRIERIRKFDREALEVSTSKRAEPRVPFGQVVERGMLRPGEELYSLRGGIAKVRADGTLIGNDIKGSIHQVGAHLEGAPSCNGWTYWHFKRDGKLVSIDLLRQQIRAEMDDRPN
;
A
#
# COMPACT_ATOMS: atom_id res chain seq x y z
N GLY A 1 -9.25 -11.28 15.97
CA GLY A 1 -7.81 -11.52 15.83
C GLY A 1 -7.62 -12.92 15.28
N ASP A 2 -6.66 -13.10 14.40
CA ASP A 2 -6.40 -14.41 13.75
C ASP A 2 -5.69 -15.37 14.72
N VAL A 3 -5.85 -16.67 14.49
CA VAL A 3 -5.15 -17.74 15.23
C VAL A 3 -3.98 -18.24 14.39
N VAL A 4 -2.79 -18.30 14.98
CA VAL A 4 -1.58 -18.83 14.32
C VAL A 4 -1.33 -20.28 14.77
N LEU A 5 -1.34 -21.23 13.85
CA LEU A 5 -0.96 -22.62 14.11
C LEU A 5 0.51 -22.84 13.73
N ASP A 6 1.30 -23.36 14.65
CA ASP A 6 2.68 -23.77 14.43
C ASP A 6 2.85 -25.27 14.79
N PRO A 7 2.96 -26.16 13.80
CA PRO A 7 3.08 -27.59 14.03
C PRO A 7 4.49 -28.03 14.48
N PHE A 8 5.49 -27.13 14.48
CA PHE A 8 6.87 -27.41 14.88
C PHE A 8 7.37 -26.29 15.81
N PHE A 9 6.75 -26.22 16.98
CA PHE A 9 6.82 -25.04 17.84
C PHE A 9 8.22 -24.78 18.44
N GLY A 10 9.03 -25.83 18.60
CA GLY A 10 10.36 -25.74 19.20
C GLY A 10 10.32 -25.01 20.54
N THR A 11 11.18 -24.00 20.70
CA THR A 11 11.24 -23.17 21.92
C THR A 11 10.23 -22.01 21.93
N GLY A 12 9.20 -22.05 21.07
CA GLY A 12 8.03 -21.18 21.15
C GLY A 12 8.21 -19.77 20.58
N THR A 13 9.08 -19.57 19.58
CA THR A 13 9.26 -18.25 18.93
C THR A 13 7.97 -17.73 18.31
N THR A 14 7.19 -18.60 17.66
CA THR A 14 5.92 -18.22 17.04
C THR A 14 4.90 -17.77 18.08
N GLY A 15 4.74 -18.51 19.18
CA GLY A 15 3.81 -18.13 20.26
C GLY A 15 4.25 -16.89 21.00
N ALA A 16 5.56 -16.70 21.17
CA ALA A 16 6.13 -15.49 21.73
C ALA A 16 5.73 -14.25 20.92
N VAL A 17 5.98 -14.26 19.61
CA VAL A 17 5.64 -13.13 18.72
C VAL A 17 4.12 -12.95 18.59
N ALA A 18 3.35 -14.03 18.49
CA ALA A 18 1.89 -13.97 18.45
C ALA A 18 1.33 -13.29 19.70
N LYS A 19 1.80 -13.69 20.90
CA LYS A 19 1.41 -13.08 22.17
C LYS A 19 1.80 -11.60 22.23
N MET A 20 3.03 -11.24 21.81
CA MET A 20 3.46 -9.83 21.74
C MET A 20 2.52 -8.99 20.88
N LEU A 21 2.10 -9.51 19.72
CA LEU A 21 1.23 -8.85 18.76
C LEU A 21 -0.27 -8.95 19.07
N GLY A 22 -0.64 -9.50 20.23
CA GLY A 22 -2.05 -9.66 20.62
C GLY A 22 -2.84 -10.67 19.78
N ARG A 23 -2.15 -11.61 19.11
CA ARG A 23 -2.75 -12.72 18.36
C ARG A 23 -2.84 -13.98 19.23
N GLU A 24 -3.82 -14.81 18.95
CA GLU A 24 -3.95 -16.15 19.55
C GLU A 24 -3.05 -17.14 18.78
N PHE A 25 -2.57 -18.20 19.43
CA PHE A 25 -1.71 -19.19 18.79
C PHE A 25 -1.94 -20.60 19.34
N ILE A 26 -1.62 -21.61 18.52
CA ILE A 26 -1.58 -23.03 18.86
C ILE A 26 -0.20 -23.54 18.43
N GLY A 27 0.59 -24.01 19.39
CA GLY A 27 1.91 -24.59 19.15
C GLY A 27 1.93 -26.08 19.45
N LEU A 28 2.40 -26.90 18.51
CA LEU A 28 2.61 -28.34 18.69
C LEU A 28 4.12 -28.63 18.76
N GLU A 29 4.54 -29.31 19.82
CA GLU A 29 5.92 -29.75 20.00
C GLU A 29 5.92 -31.12 20.69
N ARG A 30 6.74 -32.04 20.16
CA ARG A 30 6.86 -33.40 20.68
C ARG A 30 7.87 -33.48 21.83
N GLU A 31 8.94 -32.68 21.79
CA GLU A 31 10.04 -32.73 22.76
C GLU A 31 9.66 -31.98 24.05
N GLU A 32 9.63 -32.69 25.17
CA GLU A 32 9.23 -32.12 26.47
C GLU A 32 10.13 -30.96 26.93
N THR A 33 11.44 -31.08 26.73
CA THR A 33 12.40 -30.04 27.09
C THR A 33 12.13 -28.73 26.34
N TYR A 34 11.72 -28.80 25.07
CA TYR A 34 11.38 -27.63 24.27
C TYR A 34 10.05 -27.03 24.70
N ARG A 35 9.05 -27.85 25.08
CA ARG A 35 7.78 -27.39 25.64
C ARG A 35 7.98 -26.59 26.93
N GLU A 36 8.83 -27.04 27.85
CA GLU A 36 9.11 -26.31 29.09
C GLU A 36 9.78 -24.95 28.83
N VAL A 37 10.75 -24.91 27.93
CA VAL A 37 11.44 -23.67 27.54
C VAL A 37 10.46 -22.70 26.88
N ALA A 38 9.60 -23.20 25.98
CA ALA A 38 8.58 -22.40 25.32
C ALA A 38 7.58 -21.81 26.32
N ALA A 39 7.07 -22.60 27.27
CA ALA A 39 6.14 -22.14 28.29
C ALA A 39 6.73 -21.00 29.15
N LYS A 40 7.95 -21.20 29.69
CA LYS A 40 8.66 -20.19 30.49
C LYS A 40 8.92 -18.90 29.69
N ARG A 41 9.25 -19.02 28.41
CA ARG A 41 9.47 -17.88 27.52
C ARG A 41 8.19 -17.09 27.29
N ILE A 42 7.10 -17.78 26.95
CA ILE A 42 5.80 -17.16 26.64
C ILE A 42 5.21 -16.48 27.88
N GLU A 43 5.35 -17.07 29.07
CA GLU A 43 4.86 -16.49 30.32
C GLU A 43 5.44 -15.10 30.57
N ARG A 44 6.74 -14.92 30.32
CA ARG A 44 7.47 -13.66 30.52
C ARG A 44 7.12 -12.56 29.52
N ILE A 45 6.45 -12.91 28.43
CA ILE A 45 6.10 -11.96 27.37
C ILE A 45 4.86 -11.16 27.76
N ARG A 46 5.02 -9.83 27.74
CA ARG A 46 3.91 -8.88 27.84
C ARG A 46 3.38 -8.58 26.44
N LYS A 47 2.06 -8.45 26.32
CA LYS A 47 1.43 -7.96 25.08
C LYS A 47 1.83 -6.50 24.88
N PHE A 48 2.06 -6.08 23.65
CA PHE A 48 2.16 -4.65 23.36
C PHE A 48 0.81 -3.97 23.63
N ASP A 49 0.84 -2.70 24.02
CA ASP A 49 -0.38 -1.90 24.19
C ASP A 49 -1.15 -1.86 22.88
N ARG A 50 -2.48 -1.98 22.96
CA ARG A 50 -3.36 -2.05 21.78
C ARG A 50 -3.19 -0.86 20.84
N GLU A 51 -2.87 0.33 21.38
CA GLU A 51 -2.58 1.55 20.63
C GLU A 51 -1.30 1.43 19.78
N ALA A 52 -0.30 0.66 20.23
CA ALA A 52 0.91 0.35 19.45
C ALA A 52 0.69 -0.79 18.45
N LEU A 53 -0.39 -1.57 18.61
CA LEU A 53 -0.84 -2.63 17.71
C LEU A 53 -1.88 -2.16 16.69
N GLU A 54 -2.38 -0.92 16.82
CA GLU A 54 -3.11 -0.25 15.75
C GLU A 54 -2.14 -0.03 14.60
N VAL A 55 -2.12 -1.01 13.71
CA VAL A 55 -1.57 -0.82 12.38
C VAL A 55 -2.43 0.28 11.77
N SER A 56 -1.88 1.49 11.61
CA SER A 56 -2.49 2.51 10.75
C SER A 56 -2.90 1.79 9.47
N THR A 57 -4.20 1.69 9.21
CA THR A 57 -4.74 0.87 8.13
C THR A 57 -3.91 1.18 6.90
N SER A 58 -3.06 0.23 6.49
CA SER A 58 -2.03 0.56 5.52
C SER A 58 -2.75 1.07 4.27
N LYS A 59 -2.24 2.12 3.61
CA LYS A 59 -2.79 2.62 2.32
C LYS A 59 -2.96 1.52 1.24
N ARG A 60 -2.44 0.32 1.50
CA ARG A 60 -2.56 -0.92 0.73
C ARG A 60 -3.91 -1.61 0.84
N ALA A 61 -4.69 -1.37 1.90
CA ALA A 61 -6.01 -1.98 2.12
C ALA A 61 -7.15 -1.18 1.46
N GLU A 62 -6.89 0.06 1.03
CA GLU A 62 -7.87 0.90 0.34
C GLU A 62 -8.23 0.32 -1.04
N PRO A 63 -9.48 0.51 -1.51
CA PRO A 63 -9.90 0.12 -2.85
C PRO A 63 -8.92 0.59 -3.92
N ARG A 64 -8.57 -0.34 -4.84
CA ARG A 64 -7.62 -0.06 -5.91
C ARG A 64 -8.31 0.77 -6.99
N VAL A 65 -7.79 1.96 -7.25
CA VAL A 65 -8.25 2.85 -8.33
C VAL A 65 -7.21 2.85 -9.45
N PRO A 66 -7.54 2.33 -10.65
CA PRO A 66 -6.70 2.47 -11.83
C PRO A 66 -6.65 3.93 -12.32
N PHE A 67 -5.53 4.35 -12.92
CA PHE A 67 -5.46 5.70 -13.50
C PHE A 67 -6.43 5.90 -14.67
N GLY A 68 -6.73 4.85 -15.43
CA GLY A 68 -7.77 4.89 -16.47
C GLY A 68 -9.12 5.37 -15.95
N GLN A 69 -9.49 5.01 -14.72
CA GLN A 69 -10.76 5.43 -14.12
C GLN A 69 -10.83 6.96 -13.87
N VAL A 70 -9.68 7.62 -13.65
CA VAL A 70 -9.61 9.09 -13.55
C VAL A 70 -9.94 9.74 -14.91
N VAL A 71 -9.46 9.14 -16.00
CA VAL A 71 -9.69 9.59 -17.38
C VAL A 71 -11.13 9.31 -17.81
N GLU A 72 -11.63 8.09 -17.54
CA GLU A 72 -13.00 7.66 -17.85
C GLU A 72 -14.06 8.52 -17.14
N ARG A 73 -13.79 8.96 -15.91
CA ARG A 73 -14.65 9.88 -15.15
C ARG A 73 -14.52 11.34 -15.60
N GLY A 74 -13.68 11.65 -16.58
CA GLY A 74 -13.46 13.00 -17.10
C GLY A 74 -12.75 13.94 -16.13
N MET A 75 -12.12 13.42 -15.07
CA MET A 75 -11.38 14.22 -14.09
C MET A 75 -10.05 14.73 -14.67
N LEU A 76 -9.49 14.00 -15.63
CA LEU A 76 -8.43 14.42 -16.53
C LEU A 76 -8.83 14.07 -17.96
N ARG A 77 -8.51 14.93 -18.92
CA ARG A 77 -8.83 14.68 -20.33
C ARG A 77 -7.62 14.16 -21.12
N PRO A 78 -7.86 13.31 -22.13
CA PRO A 78 -6.80 12.96 -23.08
C PRO A 78 -6.20 14.21 -23.73
N GLY A 79 -4.86 14.25 -23.80
CA GLY A 79 -4.09 15.40 -24.27
C GLY A 79 -3.65 16.37 -23.17
N GLU A 80 -4.24 16.31 -21.97
CA GLU A 80 -3.77 17.13 -20.84
C GLU A 80 -2.35 16.72 -20.42
N GLU A 81 -1.57 17.73 -20.03
CA GLU A 81 -0.18 17.55 -19.60
C GLU A 81 -0.10 17.34 -18.08
N LEU A 82 0.67 16.34 -17.71
CA LEU A 82 1.14 16.09 -16.35
C LEU A 82 2.59 16.53 -16.23
N TYR A 83 2.91 17.08 -15.07
CA TYR A 83 4.19 17.65 -14.73
C TYR A 83 4.76 16.94 -13.50
N SER A 84 6.07 16.68 -13.52
CA SER A 84 6.81 16.29 -12.32
C SER A 84 7.42 17.52 -11.65
N LEU A 85 7.74 17.41 -10.36
CA LEU A 85 8.42 18.48 -9.62
C LEU A 85 9.84 18.76 -10.14
N ARG A 86 10.42 17.83 -10.90
CA ARG A 86 11.76 17.93 -11.50
C ARG A 86 11.71 18.36 -12.98
N GLY A 87 10.54 18.78 -13.48
CA GLY A 87 10.39 19.33 -14.84
C GLY A 87 10.08 18.31 -15.93
N GLY A 88 9.82 17.04 -15.58
CA GLY A 88 9.33 16.04 -16.52
C GLY A 88 7.90 16.35 -16.98
N ILE A 89 7.61 16.13 -18.26
CA ILE A 89 6.29 16.38 -18.86
C ILE A 89 5.82 15.09 -19.54
N ALA A 90 4.54 14.74 -19.36
CA ALA A 90 3.89 13.65 -20.08
C ALA A 90 2.43 14.01 -20.41
N LYS A 91 1.92 13.51 -21.54
CA LYS A 91 0.51 13.73 -21.94
C LYS A 91 -0.35 12.52 -21.61
N VAL A 92 -1.57 12.78 -21.14
CA VAL A 92 -2.58 11.74 -20.86
C VAL A 92 -3.15 11.19 -22.17
N ARG A 93 -3.28 9.86 -22.27
CA ARG A 93 -3.95 9.17 -23.38
C ARG A 93 -5.33 8.69 -22.97
N ALA A 94 -6.19 8.45 -23.95
CA ALA A 94 -7.57 8.00 -23.74
C ALA A 94 -7.68 6.62 -23.08
N ASP A 95 -6.66 5.78 -23.22
CA ASP A 95 -6.57 4.44 -22.63
C ASP A 95 -6.04 4.44 -21.17
N GLY A 96 -5.86 5.62 -20.55
CA GLY A 96 -5.29 5.71 -19.21
C GLY A 96 -3.78 5.44 -19.15
N THR A 97 -3.07 5.56 -20.28
CA THR A 97 -1.60 5.58 -20.31
C THR A 97 -1.07 7.00 -20.46
N LEU A 98 0.24 7.17 -20.26
CA LEU A 98 0.95 8.41 -20.53
C LEU A 98 1.87 8.25 -21.73
N ILE A 99 2.09 9.35 -22.44
CA ILE A 99 3.16 9.51 -23.43
C ILE A 99 4.12 10.59 -22.94
N GLY A 100 5.34 10.18 -22.60
CA GLY A 100 6.48 11.07 -22.40
C GLY A 100 7.20 11.35 -23.72
N ASN A 101 8.35 12.02 -23.66
CA ASN A 101 9.11 12.40 -24.86
C ASN A 101 9.50 11.20 -25.74
N ASP A 102 9.99 10.13 -25.13
CA ASP A 102 10.56 8.95 -25.79
C ASP A 102 9.94 7.63 -25.30
N ILE A 103 8.98 7.69 -24.37
CA ILE A 103 8.36 6.52 -23.75
C ILE A 103 6.85 6.61 -23.71
N LYS A 104 6.18 5.45 -23.82
CA LYS A 104 4.75 5.27 -23.58
C LYS A 104 4.55 4.18 -22.54
N GLY A 105 3.62 4.39 -21.61
CA GLY A 105 3.33 3.38 -20.59
C GLY A 105 2.40 3.89 -19.50
N SER A 106 2.27 3.12 -18.42
CA SER A 106 1.53 3.56 -17.24
C SER A 106 2.17 4.79 -16.58
N ILE A 107 1.40 5.46 -15.70
CA ILE A 107 1.90 6.58 -14.88
C ILE A 107 3.18 6.25 -14.10
N HIS A 108 3.36 4.98 -13.74
CA HIS A 108 4.51 4.46 -13.01
C HIS A 108 5.72 4.26 -13.92
N GLN A 109 5.52 3.62 -15.07
CA GLN A 109 6.60 3.32 -16.03
C GLN A 109 7.18 4.59 -16.62
N VAL A 110 6.33 5.53 -17.05
CA VAL A 110 6.79 6.80 -17.62
C VAL A 110 7.48 7.65 -16.56
N GLY A 111 6.96 7.69 -15.33
CA GLY A 111 7.61 8.38 -14.22
C GLY A 111 8.97 7.77 -13.85
N ALA A 112 9.08 6.44 -13.85
CA ALA A 112 10.33 5.73 -13.53
C ALA A 112 11.40 5.99 -14.59
N HIS A 113 11.01 5.96 -15.87
CA HIS A 113 11.90 6.24 -17.00
C HIS A 113 12.45 7.67 -16.96
N LEU A 114 11.59 8.67 -16.74
CA LEU A 114 12.01 10.07 -16.65
C LEU A 114 12.87 10.37 -15.42
N GLU A 115 12.67 9.62 -14.33
CA GLU A 115 13.47 9.76 -13.11
C GLU A 115 14.80 8.95 -13.17
N GLY A 116 14.97 8.10 -14.18
CA GLY A 116 16.11 7.17 -14.25
C GLY A 116 16.12 6.15 -13.11
N ALA A 117 14.95 5.83 -12.54
CA ALA A 117 14.79 4.96 -11.38
C ALA A 117 14.18 3.59 -11.77
N PRO A 118 14.46 2.51 -11.02
CA PRO A 118 13.88 1.19 -11.31
C PRO A 118 12.36 1.15 -11.09
N SER A 119 11.81 2.08 -10.30
CA SER A 119 10.37 2.20 -10.07
C SER A 119 10.00 3.63 -9.66
N CYS A 120 8.73 4.00 -9.87
CA CYS A 120 8.19 5.29 -9.48
C CYS A 120 6.72 5.17 -9.08
N ASN A 121 6.34 5.86 -7.99
CA ASN A 121 4.93 6.01 -7.65
C ASN A 121 4.32 7.17 -8.44
N GLY A 122 3.74 6.85 -9.60
CA GLY A 122 3.12 7.81 -10.51
C GLY A 122 2.06 8.70 -9.86
N TRP A 123 1.32 8.22 -8.85
CA TRP A 123 0.27 8.99 -8.19
C TRP A 123 0.81 10.24 -7.48
N THR A 124 1.94 10.09 -6.79
CA THR A 124 2.59 11.18 -6.06
C THR A 124 3.60 11.94 -6.92
N TYR A 125 4.07 11.31 -8.00
CA TYR A 125 5.04 11.92 -8.92
C TYR A 125 4.40 12.96 -9.83
N TRP A 126 3.25 12.62 -10.41
CA TRP A 126 2.59 13.45 -11.42
C TRP A 126 1.64 14.47 -10.80
N HIS A 127 1.67 15.66 -11.38
CA HIS A 127 0.82 16.78 -11.02
C HIS A 127 0.17 17.34 -12.28
N PHE A 128 -1.09 17.73 -12.19
CA PHE A 128 -1.78 18.47 -13.24
C PHE A 128 -1.88 19.95 -12.83
N LYS A 129 -2.06 20.84 -13.80
CA LYS A 129 -2.18 22.28 -13.53
C LYS A 129 -3.65 22.64 -13.30
N ARG A 130 -3.96 23.22 -12.14
CA ARG A 130 -5.28 23.76 -11.80
C ARG A 130 -5.13 25.13 -11.16
N ASP A 131 -5.81 26.13 -11.70
CA ASP A 131 -5.76 27.53 -11.23
C ASP A 131 -4.33 28.06 -11.06
N GLY A 132 -3.46 27.72 -12.02
CA GLY A 132 -2.05 28.11 -12.03
C GLY A 132 -1.13 27.31 -11.09
N LYS A 133 -1.69 26.42 -10.26
CA LYS A 133 -0.93 25.60 -9.30
C LYS A 133 -0.79 24.15 -9.78
N LEU A 134 0.30 23.51 -9.39
CA LEU A 134 0.49 22.07 -9.59
C LEU A 134 -0.21 21.31 -8.47
N VAL A 135 -1.09 20.38 -8.87
CA VAL A 135 -1.92 19.58 -7.97
C VAL A 135 -1.63 18.11 -8.25
N SER A 136 -1.33 17.33 -7.21
CA SER A 136 -1.03 15.90 -7.36
C SER A 136 -2.24 15.14 -7.91
N ILE A 137 -2.01 14.23 -8.86
CA ILE A 137 -3.07 13.36 -9.38
C ILE A 137 -3.59 12.37 -8.32
N ASP A 138 -2.85 12.17 -7.21
CA ASP A 138 -3.32 11.35 -6.08
C ASP A 138 -4.63 11.91 -5.47
N LEU A 139 -4.84 13.23 -5.50
CA LEU A 139 -6.10 13.81 -5.00
C LEU A 139 -7.31 13.31 -5.79
N LEU A 140 -7.16 13.07 -7.09
CA LEU A 140 -8.23 12.52 -7.93
C LEU A 140 -8.54 11.07 -7.55
N ARG A 141 -7.50 10.28 -7.25
CA ARG A 141 -7.66 8.93 -6.71
C ARG A 141 -8.38 8.94 -5.37
N GLN A 142 -8.03 9.85 -4.48
CA GLN A 142 -8.68 9.95 -3.16
C GLN A 142 -10.13 10.36 -3.27
N GLN A 143 -10.47 11.29 -4.18
CA GLN A 143 -11.85 11.64 -4.45
C GLN A 143 -12.66 10.42 -4.95
N ILE A 144 -12.11 9.64 -5.88
CA ILE A 144 -12.76 8.41 -6.35
C ILE A 144 -13.00 7.42 -5.20
N ARG A 145 -12.03 7.26 -4.29
CA ARG A 145 -12.16 6.36 -3.13
C ARG A 145 -13.24 6.82 -2.17
N ALA A 146 -13.28 8.11 -1.84
CA ALA A 146 -14.33 8.67 -1.00
C ALA A 146 -15.73 8.40 -1.59
N GLU A 147 -15.90 8.56 -2.91
CA GLU A 147 -17.15 8.26 -3.61
C GLU A 147 -17.48 6.74 -3.69
N MET A 148 -16.50 5.86 -3.53
CA MET A 148 -16.71 4.41 -3.45
C MET A 148 -17.16 3.99 -2.06
N ASP A 149 -16.63 4.62 -1.01
CA ASP A 149 -17.00 4.35 0.38
C ASP A 149 -18.42 4.86 0.70
N ASP A 150 -18.87 5.94 0.05
CA ASP A 150 -20.22 6.51 0.23
C ASP A 150 -21.34 5.72 -0.47
N ARG A 151 -21.02 4.71 -1.29
CA ARG A 151 -22.04 3.83 -1.91
C ARG A 151 -22.24 2.61 -1.01
N PRO A 152 -23.38 2.47 -0.31
CA PRO A 152 -23.69 1.21 0.37
C PRO A 152 -23.80 0.10 -0.68
N ASN A 153 -23.04 -0.98 -0.47
CA ASN A 153 -23.23 -2.24 -1.20
C ASN A 153 -24.63 -2.80 -0.97
#